data_AF-A0A845I6Q4-F1
#
_entry.id   AF-A0A845I6Q4-F1
#
_cell.length_a   1.000
_cell.length_b   1.000
_cell.length_c   1.000
_cell.angle_alpha   90.00
_cell.angle_beta   90.00
_cell.angle_gamma   90.00
#
_symmetry.space_group_name_H-M   'P 1'
#
loop_
_entity.id
_entity.type
_entity.pdbx_description
1 polymer ?
#
loop_
_entity_poly.entity_id
_entity_poly.type
_entity_poly.pdbx_seq_one_letter_code
_entity_poly.pdbx_strand_id
1 'polypeptide(L)'
;MHTPLNAEITRLYRLDGDSDSQPLELVSAAGLTRAMVLEFRRKPEQAVPRHWDNLCRMANYLQEQLELPAPAVSISGKNSYQLWLSLSHAVPVEQAETFLLQLCASYFPDVLADELDWLPQHDSQHTQTSVECPPRVQSNGQWSAFIHPGMGAAFEEEAGLEVEPPAAGQAAFLERLHSISASQWTHACSLLQSQQTEATPPTTTANTAKAETTRPAAAAQPRNDGLLLKDATLDDIIQHLHERNIEPTFRHLLPRR
;
A
#
# COMPACT_ATOMS: atom_id res chain seq x y z
N MET A 1 -12.25 -17.82 27.04
CA MET A 1 -13.23 -16.88 26.45
C MET A 1 -12.49 -16.10 25.39
N HIS A 2 -12.92 -16.11 24.13
CA HIS A 2 -12.30 -15.27 23.12
C HIS A 2 -12.60 -13.81 23.45
N THR A 3 -11.57 -12.95 23.47
CA THR A 3 -11.77 -11.50 23.58
C THR A 3 -12.30 -10.96 22.25
N PRO A 4 -13.07 -9.86 22.22
CA PRO A 4 -13.58 -9.28 20.97
C PRO A 4 -12.46 -9.00 19.96
N LEU A 5 -11.30 -8.54 20.46
CA LEU A 5 -10.09 -8.35 19.66
C LEU A 5 -9.59 -9.62 18.98
N ASN A 6 -9.57 -10.76 19.68
CA ASN A 6 -9.13 -12.03 19.07
C ASN A 6 -10.16 -12.53 18.03
N ALA A 7 -11.45 -12.28 18.24
CA ALA A 7 -12.47 -12.56 17.23
C ALA A 7 -12.23 -11.77 15.93
N GLU A 8 -11.87 -10.48 16.03
CA GLU A 8 -11.55 -9.66 14.85
C GLU A 8 -10.23 -10.05 14.16
N ILE A 9 -9.17 -10.36 14.93
CA ILE A 9 -7.91 -10.90 14.39
C ILE A 9 -8.18 -12.23 13.67
N THR A 10 -9.01 -13.10 14.26
CA THR A 10 -9.36 -14.39 13.66
C THR A 10 -10.23 -14.23 12.41
N ARG A 11 -11.18 -13.29 12.40
CA ARG A 11 -11.98 -12.93 11.22
C ARG A 11 -11.12 -12.44 10.06
N LEU A 12 -10.17 -11.54 10.33
CA LEU A 12 -9.36 -10.91 9.28
C LEU A 12 -8.20 -11.80 8.83
N TYR A 13 -7.38 -12.31 9.74
CA TYR A 13 -6.04 -12.80 9.37
C TYR A 13 -5.77 -14.29 9.65
N ARG A 14 -6.45 -14.91 10.62
CA ARG A 14 -6.16 -16.30 11.03
C ARG A 14 -6.73 -17.34 10.08
N LEU A 15 -5.86 -18.18 9.51
CA LEU A 15 -6.21 -19.32 8.66
C LEU A 15 -7.23 -20.28 9.32
N ASP A 16 -8.05 -20.92 8.49
CA ASP A 16 -9.10 -21.81 8.98
C ASP A 16 -8.51 -23.04 9.68
N GLY A 17 -8.90 -23.25 10.94
CA GLY A 17 -8.39 -24.34 11.78
C GLY A 17 -7.09 -24.05 12.53
N ASP A 18 -6.50 -22.86 12.39
CA ASP A 18 -5.38 -22.41 13.22
C ASP A 18 -5.83 -22.07 14.66
N SER A 19 -4.91 -22.23 15.62
CA SER A 19 -5.14 -21.98 17.05
C SER A 19 -5.03 -20.50 17.38
N ASP A 20 -5.76 -20.02 18.38
CA ASP A 20 -5.77 -18.64 18.91
C ASP A 20 -4.42 -18.10 19.44
N SER A 21 -3.32 -18.81 19.19
CA SER A 21 -1.96 -18.55 19.65
C SER A 21 -1.31 -17.32 19.00
N GLN A 22 -0.19 -16.90 19.58
CA GLN A 22 0.79 -15.96 19.03
C GLN A 22 2.17 -16.66 18.95
N PRO A 23 2.99 -16.40 17.91
CA PRO A 23 2.74 -15.52 16.78
C PRO A 23 1.60 -16.02 15.88
N LEU A 24 1.10 -15.16 14.99
CA LEU A 24 0.09 -15.51 14.00
C LEU A 24 0.77 -16.20 12.82
N GLU A 25 0.37 -17.43 12.50
CA GLU A 25 0.79 -18.10 11.26
C GLU A 25 0.01 -17.54 10.06
N LEU A 26 0.74 -17.06 9.06
CA LEU A 26 0.22 -16.53 7.80
C LEU A 26 0.13 -17.61 6.72
N VAL A 27 0.91 -18.69 6.82
CA VAL A 27 0.94 -19.79 5.83
C VAL A 27 0.50 -21.09 6.47
N SER A 28 -0.50 -21.73 5.86
CA SER A 28 -1.01 -23.04 6.28
C SER A 28 -0.05 -24.16 5.86
N ALA A 29 -0.19 -25.34 6.49
CA ALA A 29 0.53 -26.55 6.07
C ALA A 29 0.24 -26.99 4.61
N ALA A 30 -0.78 -26.42 3.97
CA ALA A 30 -1.11 -26.63 2.56
C ALA A 30 -0.48 -25.59 1.60
N GLY A 31 0.37 -24.68 2.11
CA GLY A 31 1.00 -23.62 1.30
C GLY A 31 0.06 -22.47 0.93
N LEU A 32 -1.10 -22.35 1.61
CA LEU A 32 -2.07 -21.27 1.39
C LEU A 32 -1.94 -20.19 2.45
N THR A 33 -2.07 -18.92 2.06
CA THR A 33 -2.15 -17.74 2.94
C THR A 33 -3.49 -17.03 2.80
N ARG A 34 -3.97 -16.43 3.90
CA ARG A 34 -5.13 -15.51 3.92
C ARG A 34 -4.74 -14.07 4.33
N ALA A 35 -3.48 -13.83 4.65
CA ALA A 35 -3.00 -12.55 5.16
C ALA A 35 -1.61 -12.20 4.62
N MET A 36 -1.42 -10.93 4.29
CA MET A 36 -0.13 -10.39 3.88
C MET A 36 0.19 -9.16 4.72
N VAL A 37 1.46 -8.93 5.00
CA VAL A 37 1.95 -7.79 5.77
C VAL A 37 3.10 -7.13 5.01
N LEU A 38 3.02 -5.83 4.77
CA LEU A 38 4.14 -5.01 4.29
C LEU A 38 4.74 -4.28 5.50
N GLU A 39 6.05 -4.42 5.74
CA GLU A 39 6.76 -3.75 6.84
C GLU A 39 7.64 -2.61 6.31
N PHE A 40 7.27 -1.37 6.66
CA PHE A 40 7.97 -0.15 6.33
C PHE A 40 8.92 0.23 7.47
N ARG A 41 10.22 0.00 7.28
CA ARG A 41 11.23 0.28 8.32
C ARG A 41 11.77 1.71 8.21
N ARG A 42 12.05 2.33 9.35
CA ARG A 42 12.79 3.60 9.40
C ARG A 42 14.26 3.36 9.09
N LYS A 43 14.82 4.03 8.07
CA LYS A 43 16.29 4.09 7.94
C LYS A 43 16.89 5.09 8.92
N PRO A 44 17.90 4.69 9.73
CA PRO A 44 18.59 5.62 10.62
C PRO A 44 19.46 6.64 9.86
N GLU A 45 19.81 6.37 8.60
CA GLU A 45 20.63 7.24 7.74
C GLU A 45 19.81 8.34 7.04
N GLN A 46 18.47 8.24 7.02
CA GLN A 46 17.60 9.25 6.41
C GLN A 46 17.38 10.42 7.37
N ALA A 47 17.78 11.63 6.96
CA ALA A 47 17.63 12.85 7.76
C ALA A 47 16.17 13.29 8.00
N VAL A 48 15.24 12.83 7.15
CA VAL A 48 13.79 13.00 7.32
C VAL A 48 13.18 11.61 7.20
N PRO A 49 12.44 11.11 8.22
CA PRO A 49 11.75 9.83 8.10
C PRO A 49 10.74 9.88 6.94
N ARG A 50 10.62 8.77 6.19
CA ARG A 50 9.62 8.64 5.10
C ARG A 50 8.79 7.36 5.17
N HIS A 51 9.13 6.46 6.09
CA HIS A 51 8.45 5.19 6.29
C HIS A 51 6.93 5.32 6.53
N TRP A 52 6.49 6.34 7.29
CA TRP A 52 5.06 6.61 7.49
C TRP A 52 4.37 7.12 6.21
N ASP A 53 4.98 8.11 5.55
CA ASP A 53 4.52 8.65 4.26
C ASP A 53 4.38 7.55 3.20
N ASN A 54 5.39 6.67 3.10
CA ASN A 54 5.43 5.54 2.19
C ASN A 54 4.30 4.54 2.46
N LEU A 55 3.98 4.26 3.73
CA LEU A 55 2.85 3.42 4.10
C LEU A 55 1.51 4.07 3.72
N CYS A 56 1.29 5.35 4.05
CA CYS A 56 0.06 6.07 3.67
C CYS A 56 -0.16 6.05 2.16
N ARG A 57 0.93 6.31 1.42
CA ARG A 57 0.99 6.26 -0.04
C ARG A 57 0.60 4.89 -0.62
N MET A 58 1.14 3.81 -0.06
CA MET A 58 0.76 2.45 -0.43
C MET A 58 -0.72 2.15 -0.10
N ALA A 59 -1.19 2.54 1.09
CA ALA A 59 -2.57 2.36 1.51
C ALA A 59 -3.58 3.10 0.62
N ASN A 60 -3.21 4.29 0.10
CA ASN A 60 -4.02 5.02 -0.87
C ASN A 60 -3.99 4.36 -2.24
N TYR A 61 -2.82 3.91 -2.74
CA TYR A 61 -2.72 3.19 -4.01
C TYR A 61 -3.58 1.92 -4.06
N LEU A 62 -3.55 1.12 -2.99
CA LEU A 62 -4.39 -0.07 -2.85
C LEU A 62 -5.89 0.23 -2.99
N GLN A 63 -6.37 1.35 -2.43
CA GLN A 63 -7.78 1.74 -2.46
C GLN A 63 -8.17 2.45 -3.76
N GLU A 64 -7.36 3.39 -4.23
CA GLU A 64 -7.68 4.29 -5.36
C GLU A 64 -7.37 3.68 -6.73
N GLN A 65 -6.32 2.86 -6.84
CA GLN A 65 -5.84 2.30 -8.12
C GLN A 65 -6.17 0.82 -8.28
N LEU A 66 -6.27 0.07 -7.18
CA LEU A 66 -6.60 -1.37 -7.20
C LEU A 66 -8.01 -1.68 -6.66
N GLU A 67 -8.77 -0.67 -6.24
CA GLU A 67 -10.15 -0.79 -5.73
C GLU A 67 -10.32 -1.79 -4.56
N LEU A 68 -9.27 -1.93 -3.75
CA LEU A 68 -9.23 -2.82 -2.59
C LEU A 68 -9.82 -2.13 -1.34
N PRO A 69 -10.36 -2.89 -0.37
CA PRO A 69 -10.74 -2.34 0.93
C PRO A 69 -9.55 -1.71 1.67
N ALA A 70 -9.84 -0.77 2.56
CA ALA A 70 -8.84 -0.14 3.41
C ALA A 70 -8.03 -1.18 4.21
N PRO A 71 -6.69 -1.19 4.11
CA PRO A 71 -5.86 -2.09 4.91
C PRO A 71 -5.85 -1.67 6.39
N ALA A 72 -5.56 -2.61 7.29
CA ALA A 72 -5.18 -2.20 8.64
C ALA A 72 -3.75 -1.65 8.62
N VAL A 73 -3.46 -0.71 9.51
CA VAL A 73 -2.11 -0.19 9.70
C VAL A 73 -1.75 -0.27 11.17
N SER A 74 -0.50 -0.60 11.48
CA SER A 74 -0.02 -0.73 12.86
C SER A 74 1.39 -0.20 13.03
N ILE A 75 1.70 0.21 14.25
CA ILE A 75 3.08 0.44 14.71
C ILE A 75 3.62 -0.86 15.33
N SER A 76 4.87 -1.23 15.02
CA SER A 76 5.43 -2.54 15.38
C SER A 76 6.04 -2.60 16.78
N GLY A 77 6.29 -1.46 17.42
CA GLY A 77 7.14 -1.36 18.62
C GLY A 77 8.65 -1.44 18.30
N LYS A 78 9.06 -1.55 17.02
CA LYS A 78 10.44 -1.80 16.57
C LYS A 78 10.97 -0.78 15.55
N ASN A 79 10.46 0.46 15.56
CA ASN A 79 10.77 1.51 14.56
C ASN A 79 10.34 1.16 13.13
N SER A 80 9.23 0.43 13.01
CA SER A 80 8.60 0.13 11.74
C SER A 80 7.08 0.22 11.82
N TYR A 81 6.47 0.49 10.67
CA TYR A 81 5.04 0.38 10.50
C TYR A 81 4.71 -0.82 9.64
N GLN A 82 3.52 -1.39 9.86
CA GLN A 82 3.04 -2.53 9.11
C GLN A 82 1.68 -2.20 8.48
N LEU A 83 1.52 -2.58 7.21
CA LEU A 83 0.26 -2.52 6.47
C LEU A 83 -0.23 -3.95 6.27
N TRP A 84 -1.44 -4.25 6.73
CA TRP A 84 -2.01 -5.59 6.76
C TRP A 84 -3.14 -5.73 5.75
N LEU A 85 -2.99 -6.70 4.85
CA LEU A 85 -4.00 -7.13 3.89
C LEU A 85 -4.65 -8.41 4.37
N SER A 86 -5.98 -8.45 4.35
CA SER A 86 -6.80 -9.63 4.66
C SER A 86 -7.46 -10.10 3.37
N LEU A 87 -7.39 -11.40 3.08
CA LEU A 87 -8.11 -12.02 1.97
C LEU A 87 -9.37 -12.71 2.49
N SER A 88 -10.45 -12.72 1.71
CA SER A 88 -11.67 -13.47 2.05
C SER A 88 -11.51 -14.99 1.86
N HIS A 89 -10.61 -15.38 0.96
CA HIS A 89 -10.31 -16.77 0.61
C HIS A 89 -8.79 -16.94 0.63
N ALA A 90 -8.31 -18.09 1.09
CA ALA A 90 -6.88 -18.36 1.09
C ALA A 90 -6.36 -18.65 -0.34
N VAL A 91 -5.21 -18.08 -0.69
CA VAL A 91 -4.54 -18.22 -1.98
C VAL A 91 -3.17 -18.90 -1.81
N PRO A 92 -2.60 -19.55 -2.84
CA PRO A 92 -1.23 -20.08 -2.77
C PRO A 92 -0.21 -18.99 -2.41
N VAL A 93 0.75 -19.32 -1.55
CA VAL A 93 1.78 -18.37 -1.07
C VAL A 93 2.52 -17.70 -2.22
N GLU A 94 2.88 -18.46 -3.26
CA GLU A 94 3.55 -17.97 -4.48
C GLU A 94 2.75 -16.88 -5.20
N GLN A 95 1.41 -16.94 -5.18
CA GLN A 95 0.54 -15.92 -5.79
C GLN A 95 0.49 -14.65 -4.94
N ALA A 96 0.49 -14.80 -3.61
CA ALA A 96 0.56 -13.67 -2.69
C ALA A 96 1.90 -12.94 -2.80
N GLU A 97 3.02 -13.68 -2.84
CA GLU A 97 4.35 -13.11 -3.06
C GLU A 97 4.47 -12.42 -4.42
N THR A 98 3.98 -13.05 -5.49
CA THR A 98 3.95 -12.43 -6.83
C THR A 98 3.19 -11.11 -6.78
N PHE A 99 2.00 -11.09 -6.18
CA PHE A 99 1.21 -9.85 -6.01
C PHE A 99 1.98 -8.78 -5.23
N LEU A 100 2.63 -9.13 -4.11
CA LEU A 100 3.42 -8.18 -3.30
C LEU A 100 4.62 -7.62 -4.08
N LEU A 101 5.34 -8.48 -4.82
CA LEU A 101 6.47 -8.06 -5.67
C LEU A 101 6.00 -7.12 -6.80
N GLN A 102 4.87 -7.43 -7.44
CA GLN A 102 4.28 -6.57 -8.48
C GLN A 102 3.82 -5.22 -7.90
N LEU A 103 3.15 -5.24 -6.74
CA LEU A 103 2.70 -4.05 -6.02
C LEU A 103 3.89 -3.13 -5.65
N CYS A 104 4.98 -3.72 -5.15
CA CYS A 104 6.21 -2.98 -4.86
C CYS A 104 6.83 -2.42 -6.14
N ALA A 105 6.95 -3.20 -7.21
CA ALA A 105 7.52 -2.73 -8.48
C ALA A 105 6.70 -1.60 -9.13
N SER A 106 5.37 -1.64 -9.05
CA SER A 106 4.49 -0.60 -9.61
C SER A 106 4.50 0.70 -8.81
N TYR A 107 4.65 0.63 -7.48
CA TYR A 107 4.57 1.81 -6.61
C TYR A 107 5.94 2.39 -6.19
N PHE A 108 6.95 1.53 -6.12
CA PHE A 108 8.25 1.80 -5.52
C PHE A 108 9.42 1.34 -6.44
N PRO A 109 9.51 1.82 -7.70
CA PRO A 109 10.64 1.50 -8.56
C PRO A 109 11.99 2.00 -7.99
N ASP A 110 11.96 3.08 -7.19
CA ASP A 110 13.14 3.72 -6.59
C ASP A 110 13.26 3.54 -5.06
N VAL A 111 12.27 2.94 -4.38
CA VAL A 111 12.36 2.73 -2.92
C VAL A 111 13.03 1.40 -2.62
N LEU A 112 14.01 1.48 -1.72
CA LEU A 112 15.04 0.48 -1.58
C LEU A 112 14.51 -0.83 -1.00
N ALA A 113 15.03 -1.95 -1.53
CA ALA A 113 14.79 -3.29 -0.99
C ALA A 113 15.19 -3.42 0.50
N ASP A 114 16.05 -2.53 1.02
CA ASP A 114 16.41 -2.47 2.45
C ASP A 114 15.43 -1.66 3.34
N GLU A 115 14.34 -1.12 2.79
CA GLU A 115 13.35 -0.30 3.53
C GLU A 115 11.99 -0.98 3.70
N LEU A 116 11.70 -1.95 2.83
CA LEU A 116 10.40 -2.60 2.72
C LEU A 116 10.58 -4.11 2.74
N ASP A 117 10.25 -4.71 3.88
CA ASP A 117 10.08 -6.16 3.99
C ASP A 117 8.61 -6.52 3.77
N TRP A 118 8.33 -7.79 3.48
CA TRP A 118 6.97 -8.29 3.36
C TRP A 118 6.84 -9.71 3.92
N LEU A 119 5.61 -10.09 4.23
CA LEU A 119 5.23 -11.41 4.70
C LEU A 119 3.92 -11.84 4.02
N PRO A 120 3.71 -13.13 3.74
CA PRO A 120 4.69 -14.22 3.92
C PRO A 120 5.88 -14.11 2.95
N GLN A 121 7.01 -14.69 3.34
CA GLN A 121 8.19 -14.91 2.49
C GLN A 121 8.50 -16.40 2.44
N HIS A 122 8.63 -16.93 1.22
CA HIS A 122 8.91 -18.33 0.88
C HIS A 122 10.17 -18.40 -0.02
N ASP A 123 11.27 -17.82 0.47
CA ASP A 123 12.58 -18.11 -0.10
C ASP A 123 13.15 -19.42 0.46
N SER A 124 14.00 -20.07 -0.33
CA SER A 124 14.68 -21.34 -0.02
C SER A 124 15.67 -21.23 1.15
N GLN A 125 16.02 -20.01 1.58
CA GLN A 125 16.98 -19.75 2.67
C GLN A 125 16.37 -19.12 3.92
N HIS A 126 15.23 -18.43 3.80
CA HIS A 126 14.46 -17.91 4.93
C HIS A 126 12.97 -17.97 4.59
N THR A 127 12.25 -18.86 5.27
CA THR A 127 10.79 -18.95 5.17
C THR A 127 10.18 -18.29 6.40
N GLN A 128 9.79 -17.02 6.31
CA GLN A 128 9.10 -16.34 7.40
C GLN A 128 7.59 -16.42 7.18
N THR A 129 6.97 -17.43 7.82
CA THR A 129 5.53 -17.72 7.72
C THR A 129 4.69 -17.09 8.81
N SER A 130 5.29 -16.54 9.87
CA SER A 130 4.57 -15.98 11.00
C SER A 130 4.96 -14.55 11.35
N VAL A 131 4.03 -13.86 12.02
CA VAL A 131 4.14 -12.46 12.41
C VAL A 131 3.61 -12.25 13.83
N GLU A 132 4.26 -11.36 14.59
CA GLU A 132 3.73 -10.91 15.87
C GLU A 132 2.58 -9.93 15.63
N CYS A 133 1.36 -10.34 15.96
CA CYS A 133 0.17 -9.53 15.71
C CYS A 133 -0.02 -8.50 16.84
N PRO A 134 -0.31 -7.23 16.54
CA PRO A 134 -0.69 -6.25 17.54
C PRO A 134 -2.00 -6.62 18.25
N PRO A 135 -2.18 -6.20 19.52
CA PRO A 135 -1.24 -5.45 20.34
C PRO A 135 -0.30 -6.36 21.14
N ARG A 136 0.99 -6.00 21.19
CA ARG A 136 2.01 -6.80 21.87
C ARG A 136 3.18 -5.94 22.37
N VAL A 137 3.56 -6.12 23.63
CA VAL A 137 4.77 -5.50 24.18
C VAL A 137 6.03 -6.11 23.57
N GLN A 138 6.98 -5.25 23.19
CA GLN A 138 8.26 -5.62 22.61
C GLN A 138 9.37 -5.65 23.67
N SER A 139 10.54 -6.20 23.33
CA SER A 139 11.67 -6.33 24.25
C SER A 139 12.25 -5.00 24.74
N ASN A 140 11.95 -3.88 24.06
CA ASN A 140 12.29 -2.52 24.46
C ASN A 140 11.23 -1.85 25.36
N GLY A 141 10.16 -2.57 25.74
CA GLY A 141 9.05 -2.07 26.56
C GLY A 141 7.95 -1.32 25.79
N GLN A 142 8.13 -1.02 24.51
CA GLN A 142 7.11 -0.36 23.69
C GLN A 142 6.07 -1.36 23.17
N TRP A 143 4.82 -0.93 23.06
CA TRP A 143 3.71 -1.73 22.59
C TRP A 143 3.47 -1.52 21.09
N SER A 144 3.32 -2.62 20.36
CA SER A 144 2.68 -2.59 19.05
C SER A 144 1.19 -2.35 19.18
N ALA A 145 0.59 -1.67 18.21
CA ALA A 145 -0.83 -1.37 18.17
C ALA A 145 -1.31 -1.18 16.74
N PHE A 146 -2.53 -1.61 16.42
CA PHE A 146 -3.25 -1.10 15.25
C PHE A 146 -3.60 0.37 15.49
N ILE A 147 -3.33 1.22 14.51
CA ILE A 147 -3.52 2.67 14.57
C ILE A 147 -4.36 3.13 13.38
N HIS A 148 -5.00 4.30 13.51
CA HIS A 148 -5.68 4.91 12.37
C HIS A 148 -4.63 5.61 11.46
N PRO A 149 -4.77 5.62 10.13
CA PRO A 149 -3.87 6.37 9.24
C PRO A 149 -3.77 7.87 9.60
N GLY A 150 -4.84 8.46 10.13
CA GLY A 150 -4.81 9.84 10.65
C GLY A 150 -3.97 10.06 11.92
N MET A 151 -3.33 9.02 12.49
CA MET A 151 -2.55 9.10 13.74
C MET A 151 -1.04 8.86 13.54
N GLY A 152 -0.59 8.20 12.46
CA GLY A 152 0.81 7.77 12.35
C GLY A 152 1.84 8.89 12.29
N ALA A 153 1.46 10.10 11.83
CA ALA A 153 2.33 11.28 11.90
C ALA A 153 2.67 11.70 13.34
N ALA A 154 1.84 11.36 14.33
CA ALA A 154 2.16 11.60 15.75
C ALA A 154 3.22 10.61 16.29
N PHE A 155 3.41 9.48 15.62
CA PHE A 155 4.32 8.41 16.02
C PHE A 155 5.59 8.36 15.15
N GLU A 156 5.80 9.29 14.21
CA GLU A 156 6.90 9.24 13.23
C GLU A 156 8.30 9.22 13.87
N GLU A 157 8.43 9.75 15.08
CA GLU A 157 9.66 9.70 15.89
C GLU A 157 9.69 8.54 16.91
N GLU A 158 8.55 7.92 17.22
CA GLU A 158 8.37 6.88 18.22
C GLU A 158 8.49 5.46 17.62
N ALA A 159 8.85 4.45 18.43
CA ALA A 159 8.93 3.07 17.93
C ALA A 159 7.62 2.28 18.14
N GLY A 160 6.79 2.70 19.11
CA GLY A 160 5.54 2.09 19.57
C GLY A 160 4.98 2.86 20.79
N LEU A 161 3.86 2.39 21.34
CA LEU A 161 3.21 3.07 22.47
C LEU A 161 3.91 2.78 23.81
N GLU A 162 3.96 3.76 24.72
CA GLU A 162 4.46 3.55 26.10
C GLU A 162 3.51 2.71 26.97
N VAL A 163 2.23 2.61 26.60
CA VAL A 163 1.17 1.95 27.37
C VAL A 163 0.42 0.92 26.54
N GLU A 164 -0.17 -0.08 27.22
CA GLU A 164 -0.99 -1.10 26.57
C GLU A 164 -2.20 -0.44 25.85
N PRO A 165 -2.37 -0.64 24.54
CA PRO A 165 -3.50 -0.09 23.80
C PRO A 165 -4.80 -0.81 24.24
N PRO A 166 -5.88 -0.09 24.58
CA PRO A 166 -7.12 -0.71 25.07
C PRO A 166 -7.70 -1.71 24.08
N ALA A 167 -7.80 -2.99 24.48
CA ALA A 167 -8.24 -4.08 23.61
C ALA A 167 -9.62 -3.85 22.96
N ALA A 168 -10.54 -3.17 23.66
CA ALA A 168 -11.85 -2.79 23.10
C ALA A 168 -11.74 -1.75 21.96
N GLY A 169 -10.80 -0.80 22.06
CA GLY A 169 -10.52 0.17 21.00
C GLY A 169 -9.85 -0.47 19.78
N GLN A 170 -8.92 -1.41 20.02
CA GLN A 170 -8.29 -2.21 18.97
C GLN A 170 -9.34 -3.07 18.22
N ALA A 171 -10.24 -3.75 18.96
CA ALA A 171 -11.33 -4.52 18.35
C ALA A 171 -12.26 -3.64 17.51
N ALA A 172 -12.74 -2.52 18.06
CA ALA A 172 -13.63 -1.60 17.34
C ALA A 172 -12.96 -0.93 16.12
N PHE A 173 -11.62 -0.85 16.08
CA PHE A 173 -10.90 -0.44 14.87
C PHE A 173 -10.97 -1.54 13.80
N LEU A 174 -10.58 -2.77 14.14
CA LEU A 174 -10.56 -3.91 13.21
C LEU A 174 -11.96 -4.29 12.69
N GLU A 175 -13.01 -4.15 13.51
CA GLU A 175 -14.42 -4.39 13.15
C GLU A 175 -14.85 -3.64 11.86
N ARG A 176 -14.28 -2.45 11.62
CA ARG A 176 -14.59 -1.61 10.45
C ARG A 176 -13.85 -2.04 9.18
N LEU A 177 -12.90 -2.96 9.28
CA LEU A 177 -12.05 -3.41 8.19
C LEU A 177 -12.60 -4.66 7.51
N HIS A 178 -12.39 -4.74 6.20
CA HIS A 178 -12.98 -5.73 5.32
C HIS A 178 -11.89 -6.53 4.61
N SER A 179 -12.11 -7.83 4.47
CA SER A 179 -11.26 -8.70 3.68
C SER A 179 -11.47 -8.47 2.18
N ILE A 180 -10.39 -8.53 1.40
CA ILE A 180 -10.40 -8.47 -0.06
C ILE A 180 -11.23 -9.64 -0.60
N SER A 181 -12.28 -9.34 -1.38
CA SER A 181 -13.10 -10.38 -2.03
C SER A 181 -12.31 -11.11 -3.12
N ALA A 182 -12.71 -12.33 -3.46
CA ALA A 182 -12.05 -13.10 -4.53
C ALA A 182 -12.10 -12.38 -5.91
N SER A 183 -13.16 -11.60 -6.18
CA SER A 183 -13.26 -10.78 -7.40
C SER A 183 -12.34 -9.58 -7.37
N GLN A 184 -12.23 -8.86 -6.24
CA GLN A 184 -11.27 -7.77 -6.05
C GLN A 184 -9.82 -8.25 -6.17
N TRP A 185 -9.50 -9.41 -5.59
CA TRP A 185 -8.19 -10.05 -5.74
C TRP A 185 -7.83 -10.26 -7.21
N THR A 186 -8.71 -10.95 -7.95
CA THR A 186 -8.50 -11.23 -9.38
C THR A 186 -8.37 -9.95 -10.21
N HIS A 187 -9.17 -8.93 -9.91
CA HIS A 187 -9.11 -7.62 -10.56
C HIS A 187 -7.76 -6.94 -10.32
N ALA A 188 -7.33 -6.82 -9.06
CA ALA A 188 -6.08 -6.17 -8.70
C ALA A 188 -4.84 -6.88 -9.29
N CYS A 189 -4.80 -8.21 -9.29
CA CYS A 189 -3.76 -8.97 -9.98
C CYS A 189 -3.70 -8.66 -11.49
N SER A 190 -4.86 -8.59 -12.15
CA SER A 190 -4.94 -8.25 -13.58
C SER A 190 -4.47 -6.82 -13.88
N LEU A 191 -4.77 -5.86 -13.01
CA LEU A 191 -4.31 -4.47 -13.15
C LEU A 191 -2.79 -4.34 -12.96
N LEU A 192 -2.22 -5.02 -11.97
CA LEU A 192 -0.76 -5.03 -11.75
C LEU A 192 -0.01 -5.69 -12.92
N GLN A 193 -0.49 -6.83 -13.41
CA GLN A 193 0.11 -7.51 -14.56
C GLN A 193 0.05 -6.66 -15.85
N SER A 194 -1.01 -5.88 -16.04
CA SER A 194 -1.16 -4.97 -17.18
C SER A 194 -0.13 -3.83 -17.11
N GLN A 195 0.01 -3.18 -15.95
CA GLN A 195 0.98 -2.09 -15.73
C GLN A 195 2.43 -2.54 -15.98
N GLN A 196 2.82 -3.75 -15.57
CA GLN A 196 4.16 -4.28 -15.84
C GLN A 196 4.42 -4.56 -17.33
N THR A 197 3.39 -4.96 -18.07
CA THR A 197 3.51 -5.24 -19.51
C THR A 197 3.73 -3.94 -20.30
N GLU A 198 3.03 -2.86 -19.93
CA GLU A 198 3.16 -1.54 -20.58
C GLU A 198 4.50 -0.85 -20.26
N ALA A 199 5.09 -1.11 -19.10
CA ALA A 199 6.42 -0.61 -18.72
C ALA A 199 7.59 -1.24 -19.53
N THR A 200 7.33 -2.31 -20.29
CA THR A 200 8.36 -2.99 -21.11
C THR A 200 8.20 -2.58 -22.59
N PRO A 201 9.08 -1.73 -23.16
CA PRO A 201 8.92 -1.28 -24.53
C PRO A 201 9.05 -2.45 -25.52
N PRO A 202 8.14 -2.61 -26.50
CA PRO A 202 8.22 -3.69 -27.47
C PRO A 202 9.40 -3.44 -28.42
N THR A 203 10.44 -4.27 -28.30
CA THR A 203 11.54 -4.36 -29.27
C THR A 203 11.00 -4.92 -30.59
N THR A 204 10.38 -4.05 -31.38
CA THR A 204 9.82 -4.40 -32.68
C THR A 204 10.95 -4.63 -33.66
N THR A 205 11.22 -5.89 -33.98
CA THR A 205 12.14 -6.28 -35.05
C THR A 205 11.66 -5.69 -36.37
N ALA A 206 12.37 -4.67 -36.87
CA ALA A 206 12.07 -4.06 -38.16
C ALA A 206 12.33 -5.06 -39.30
N ASN A 207 11.36 -5.21 -40.19
CA ASN A 207 11.56 -5.87 -41.49
C ASN A 207 11.20 -4.88 -42.62
N THR A 208 11.96 -4.91 -43.70
CA THR A 208 12.22 -3.70 -44.52
C THR A 208 11.85 -3.87 -46.00
N ALA A 209 10.91 -3.07 -46.51
CA ALA A 209 10.79 -2.59 -47.91
C ALA A 209 9.54 -1.68 -48.04
N LYS A 210 9.64 -0.36 -48.31
CA LYS A 210 9.91 0.32 -49.60
C LYS A 210 8.70 0.17 -50.58
N ALA A 211 8.03 1.18 -51.14
CA ALA A 211 8.14 2.66 -51.21
C ALA A 211 6.82 3.23 -51.87
N GLU A 212 6.48 4.54 -52.03
CA GLU A 212 7.11 5.85 -51.71
C GLU A 212 6.09 7.02 -51.71
N THR A 213 6.57 8.24 -51.39
CA THR A 213 6.15 9.59 -51.88
C THR A 213 4.67 9.94 -52.09
N THR A 214 4.13 10.84 -51.25
CA THR A 214 3.86 12.28 -51.62
C THR A 214 3.68 13.15 -50.35
N ARG A 215 4.29 14.35 -50.33
CA ARG A 215 4.03 15.52 -49.45
C ARG A 215 3.92 16.75 -50.37
N PRO A 216 3.41 17.94 -49.97
CA PRO A 216 2.93 18.35 -48.64
C PRO A 216 1.63 19.19 -48.61
N ALA A 217 1.04 19.38 -47.42
CA ALA A 217 0.58 20.70 -46.92
C ALA A 217 0.07 20.59 -45.46
N ALA A 218 0.10 21.70 -44.74
CA ALA A 218 -0.21 21.82 -43.32
C ALA A 218 -1.71 21.70 -42.97
N ALA A 219 -1.99 21.11 -41.81
CA ALA A 219 -3.05 21.53 -40.90
C ALA A 219 -2.62 21.18 -39.46
N ALA A 220 -2.66 22.15 -38.55
CA ALA A 220 -2.36 21.94 -37.13
C ALA A 220 -3.65 21.64 -36.35
N GLN A 221 -3.61 20.71 -35.41
CA GLN A 221 -4.57 20.54 -34.31
C GLN A 221 -3.92 19.69 -33.19
N PRO A 222 -4.42 19.77 -31.94
CA PRO A 222 -3.53 20.05 -30.81
C PRO A 222 -3.02 18.81 -30.07
N ARG A 223 -1.91 19.01 -29.36
CA ARG A 223 -1.51 18.11 -28.28
C ARG A 223 -2.42 18.36 -27.07
N ASN A 224 -3.04 17.29 -26.57
CA ASN A 224 -3.45 17.24 -25.18
C ASN A 224 -2.21 16.94 -24.33
N ASP A 225 -1.29 17.90 -24.25
CA ASP A 225 -0.23 17.88 -23.23
C ASP A 225 -0.91 18.20 -21.89
N GLY A 226 -0.86 17.26 -20.95
CA GLY A 226 -1.42 17.47 -19.61
C GLY A 226 -0.70 18.63 -18.92
N LEU A 227 -1.45 19.65 -18.49
CA LEU A 227 -0.93 20.72 -17.64
C LEU A 227 -0.43 20.12 -16.32
N LEU A 228 0.87 19.87 -16.26
CA LEU A 228 1.58 19.62 -15.02
C LEU A 228 1.50 20.92 -14.21
N LEU A 229 0.86 20.86 -13.03
CA LEU A 229 0.53 22.01 -12.17
C LEU A 229 1.75 22.83 -11.69
N LYS A 230 2.97 22.37 -11.99
CA LYS A 230 4.26 23.02 -11.73
C LYS A 230 4.68 24.02 -12.82
N ASP A 231 4.13 23.91 -14.03
CA ASP A 231 4.49 24.73 -15.21
C ASP A 231 3.32 25.62 -15.70
N ALA A 232 2.11 25.45 -15.13
CA ALA A 232 0.92 26.23 -15.48
C ALA A 232 0.95 27.63 -14.83
N THR A 233 0.59 28.66 -15.59
CA THR A 233 0.40 30.01 -15.01
C THR A 233 -0.93 30.09 -14.27
N LEU A 234 -1.10 31.11 -13.42
CA LEU A 234 -2.36 31.32 -12.69
C LEU A 234 -3.56 31.49 -13.64
N ASP A 235 -3.35 32.15 -14.79
CA ASP A 235 -4.38 32.36 -15.81
C ASP A 235 -4.77 31.03 -16.48
N ASP A 236 -3.81 30.14 -16.77
CA ASP A 236 -4.09 28.81 -17.33
C ASP A 236 -4.93 27.95 -16.35
N ILE A 237 -4.62 28.05 -15.05
CA ILE A 237 -5.35 27.34 -13.98
C ILE A 237 -6.79 27.88 -13.90
N ILE A 238 -6.99 29.19 -13.95
CA ILE A 238 -8.32 29.82 -13.92
C ILE A 238 -9.13 29.42 -15.17
N GLN A 239 -8.53 29.48 -16.36
CA GLN A 239 -9.15 29.07 -17.62
C GLN A 239 -9.61 27.60 -17.57
N HIS A 240 -8.76 26.69 -17.09
CA HIS A 240 -9.10 25.27 -16.98
C HIS A 240 -10.21 24.98 -15.96
N LEU A 241 -10.31 25.77 -14.88
CA LEU A 241 -11.40 25.63 -13.90
C LEU A 241 -12.72 26.16 -14.45
N HIS A 242 -12.72 27.26 -15.20
CA HIS A 242 -13.91 27.75 -15.90
C HIS A 242 -14.41 26.76 -16.97
N GLU A 243 -13.52 26.11 -17.72
CA GLU A 243 -13.87 25.02 -18.65
C GLU A 243 -14.57 23.83 -17.96
N ARG A 244 -14.38 23.68 -16.64
CA ARG A 244 -15.03 22.67 -15.80
C ARG A 244 -16.21 23.20 -14.98
N ASN A 245 -16.68 24.43 -15.24
CA ASN A 245 -17.71 25.14 -14.46
C ASN A 245 -17.39 25.26 -12.95
N ILE A 246 -16.11 25.39 -12.60
CA ILE A 246 -15.65 25.65 -11.23
C ILE A 246 -15.24 27.12 -11.13
N GLU A 247 -15.78 27.84 -10.15
CA GLU A 247 -15.47 29.26 -9.90
C GLU A 247 -14.43 29.38 -8.77
N PRO A 248 -13.12 29.60 -9.06
CA PRO A 248 -12.07 29.57 -8.05
C PRO A 248 -12.08 30.82 -7.16
N THR A 249 -12.51 30.67 -5.91
CA THR A 249 -12.43 31.74 -4.91
C THR A 249 -11.10 31.71 -4.15
N PHE A 250 -10.11 32.49 -4.60
CA PHE A 250 -8.84 32.63 -3.90
C PHE A 250 -8.93 33.60 -2.72
N ARG A 251 -8.73 33.11 -1.49
CA ARG A 251 -8.67 33.95 -0.28
C ARG A 251 -7.24 34.17 0.19
N HIS A 252 -6.75 35.40 0.10
CA HIS A 252 -5.47 35.78 0.69
C HIS A 252 -5.59 35.82 2.24
N LEU A 253 -4.76 35.03 2.92
CA LEU A 253 -4.64 35.07 4.38
C LEU A 253 -3.43 35.92 4.76
N LEU A 254 -3.69 37.10 5.33
CA LEU A 254 -2.63 37.93 5.92
C LEU A 254 -2.04 37.22 7.15
N PRO A 255 -0.71 37.27 7.37
CA PRO A 255 -0.11 36.71 8.57
C PRO A 255 -0.64 37.43 9.82
N ARG A 256 -1.05 36.64 10.83
CA ARG A 256 -1.35 37.19 12.17
C ARG A 256 -0.06 37.80 12.75
N ARG A 257 -0.15 39.07 13.15
CA ARG A 257 0.81 39.71 14.06
C ARG A 257 0.54 39.27 15.50
#